data_AF-A0A651EJZ1-F1
#
_entry.id   AF-A0A651EJZ1-F1
#
_cell.length_a   1.000
_cell.length_b   1.000
_cell.length_c   1.000
_cell.angle_alpha   90.00
_cell.angle_beta   90.00
_cell.angle_gamma   90.00
#
_symmetry.space_group_name_H-M   'P 1'
#
loop_
_entity.id
_entity.type
_entity.pdbx_description
1 polymer ?
#
loop_
_entity_poly.entity_id
_entity_poly.type
_entity_poly.pdbx_seq_one_letter_code
_entity_poly.pdbx_strand_id
1 'polypeptide(L)'
;MFPTHRPRRLRSHPQLRRMVRETVLTTNDLIYPLFAVPGERIASEVKSMPGVYQLSIDKIVEEAKEVYDLGIPAIILFGIPETKDVEATGAWHDHGIVQLAATAVKEAVPDLVVVVDTCLCEYTSHGHCGYLEVGDLSGRVLNDPTLELLKKTAVSQAKAGADIIAPSGMMDGFVQAIRQGLDEGGFAHIPIMSYAAKYASAYYGPFRDAADSAPQFGDRRTYQMDPANGTE
;
A
#
# COMPACT_ATOMS: atom_id res chain seq x y z
N MET A 1 30.03 -28.04 25.57
CA MET A 1 30.33 -26.66 26.00
C MET A 1 31.71 -26.22 25.49
N PHE A 2 32.11 -24.95 25.64
CA PHE A 2 33.48 -24.50 25.34
C PHE A 2 34.50 -25.32 26.15
N PRO A 3 35.66 -25.75 25.60
CA PRO A 3 36.23 -25.40 24.29
C PRO A 3 35.84 -26.31 23.11
N THR A 4 35.01 -27.33 23.33
CA THR A 4 34.58 -28.29 22.30
C THR A 4 33.77 -27.59 21.20
N HIS A 5 32.82 -26.73 21.58
CA HIS A 5 32.06 -25.90 20.66
C HIS A 5 32.69 -24.51 20.54
N ARG A 6 33.13 -24.15 19.33
CA ARG A 6 33.66 -22.81 19.02
C ARG A 6 32.97 -22.28 17.77
N PRO A 7 31.83 -21.57 17.90
CA PRO A 7 31.07 -21.06 16.76
C PRO A 7 31.89 -20.15 15.82
N ARG A 8 32.94 -19.49 16.34
CA ARG A 8 33.87 -18.70 15.54
C ARG A 8 34.59 -19.49 14.42
N ARG A 9 34.68 -20.82 14.52
CA ARG A 9 35.28 -21.67 13.48
C ARG A 9 34.56 -21.54 12.13
N LEU A 10 33.24 -21.36 12.12
CA LEU A 10 32.46 -21.14 10.90
C LEU A 10 32.50 -19.69 10.38
N ARG A 11 33.08 -18.77 11.17
CA ARG A 11 33.16 -17.33 10.86
C ARG A 11 34.58 -16.88 10.46
N SER A 12 35.53 -17.81 10.38
CA SER A 12 36.96 -17.53 10.17
C SER A 12 37.33 -17.20 8.72
N HIS A 13 36.52 -17.64 7.75
CA HIS A 13 36.82 -17.46 6.32
C HIS A 13 35.55 -17.01 5.56
N PRO A 14 35.65 -16.09 4.58
CA PRO A 14 34.50 -15.65 3.80
C PRO A 14 33.70 -16.78 3.14
N GLN A 15 34.39 -17.81 2.63
CA GLN A 15 33.72 -18.98 2.04
C GLN A 15 32.96 -19.82 3.07
N LEU A 16 33.51 -20.00 4.28
CA LEU A 16 32.79 -20.69 5.36
C LEU A 16 31.53 -19.91 5.76
N ARG A 17 31.63 -18.58 5.86
CA ARG A 17 30.47 -17.70 6.11
C ARG A 17 29.42 -17.80 5.01
N ARG A 18 29.84 -17.91 3.74
CA ARG A 18 28.93 -18.10 2.60
C ARG A 18 28.18 -19.44 2.69
N MET A 19 28.88 -20.54 3.03
CA MET A 19 28.28 -21.88 3.12
C MET A 19 27.24 -22.01 4.24
N VAL A 20 27.42 -21.29 5.35
CA VAL A 20 26.53 -21.37 6.52
C VAL A 20 25.56 -20.19 6.64
N ARG A 21 25.46 -19.37 5.59
CA ARG A 21 24.53 -18.23 5.58
C ARG A 21 23.10 -18.73 5.52
N GLU A 22 22.29 -18.32 6.48
CA GLU A 22 20.89 -18.75 6.62
C GLU A 22 19.93 -17.98 5.70
N THR A 23 20.24 -16.72 5.38
CA THR A 23 19.36 -15.84 4.63
C THR A 23 20.12 -15.10 3.52
N VAL A 24 19.52 -15.02 2.33
CA VAL A 24 20.00 -14.24 1.20
C VAL A 24 18.84 -13.42 0.68
N LEU A 25 19.04 -12.11 0.55
CA LEU A 25 18.09 -11.21 -0.09
C LEU A 25 18.34 -11.19 -1.60
N THR A 26 17.26 -11.16 -2.37
CA THR A 26 17.24 -11.12 -3.83
C THR A 26 16.23 -10.07 -4.31
N THR A 27 16.21 -9.76 -5.60
CA THR A 27 15.21 -8.82 -6.16
C THR A 27 13.79 -9.35 -6.08
N ASN A 28 13.62 -10.68 -6.03
CA ASN A 28 12.32 -11.34 -5.88
C ASN A 28 11.64 -11.05 -4.54
N ASP A 29 12.40 -10.54 -3.56
CA ASP A 29 11.90 -10.19 -2.22
C ASP A 29 11.39 -8.73 -2.14
N LEU A 30 11.47 -7.97 -3.25
CA LEU A 30 11.22 -6.53 -3.28
C LEU A 30 9.87 -6.19 -3.95
N ILE A 31 9.16 -5.23 -3.37
CA ILE A 31 8.02 -4.53 -3.98
C ILE A 31 8.32 -3.03 -3.92
N TYR A 32 8.24 -2.32 -5.04
CA TYR A 32 8.63 -0.92 -5.13
C TYR A 32 7.41 0.03 -5.01
N PRO A 33 7.33 0.88 -3.96
CA PRO A 33 6.24 1.84 -3.79
C PRO A 33 6.32 3.02 -4.76
N LEU A 34 5.19 3.41 -5.35
CA LEU A 34 5.07 4.58 -6.22
C LEU A 34 3.86 5.44 -5.83
N PHE A 35 4.04 6.77 -5.89
CA PHE A 35 3.04 7.76 -5.50
C PHE A 35 2.49 8.48 -6.73
N ALA A 36 1.23 8.22 -7.09
CA ALA A 36 0.59 8.76 -8.29
C ALA A 36 -0.12 10.08 -8.02
N VAL A 37 0.24 11.12 -8.77
CA VAL A 37 -0.43 12.43 -8.78
C VAL A 37 -0.99 12.78 -10.16
N PRO A 38 -2.04 13.61 -10.25
CA PRO A 38 -2.53 14.15 -11.50
C PRO A 38 -1.50 15.05 -12.21
N GLY A 39 -1.70 15.24 -13.51
CA GLY A 39 -0.86 16.09 -14.36
C GLY A 39 0.01 15.29 -15.33
N GLU A 40 0.99 15.97 -15.92
CA GLU A 40 1.89 15.42 -16.93
C GLU A 40 3.32 15.90 -16.66
N ARG A 41 4.32 15.03 -16.82
CA ARG A 41 5.75 15.30 -16.59
C ARG A 41 6.05 15.86 -15.20
N ILE A 42 5.30 15.42 -14.19
CA ILE A 42 5.49 15.79 -12.79
C ILE A 42 6.39 14.76 -12.11
N ALA A 43 7.45 15.26 -11.47
CA ALA A 43 8.24 14.52 -10.49
C ALA A 43 8.58 15.47 -9.33
N SER A 44 7.83 15.36 -8.23
CA SER A 44 7.96 16.23 -7.06
C SER A 44 8.57 15.45 -5.91
N GLU A 45 9.78 15.83 -5.49
CA GLU A 45 10.49 15.13 -4.41
C GLU A 45 9.77 15.35 -3.06
N VAL A 46 9.59 14.26 -2.32
CA VAL A 46 9.04 14.28 -0.96
C VAL A 46 10.16 14.70 -0.01
N LYS A 47 10.07 15.91 0.55
CA LYS A 47 11.13 16.49 1.40
C LYS A 47 11.55 15.62 2.59
N SER A 48 10.60 14.89 3.19
CA SER A 48 10.86 14.01 4.33
C SER A 48 11.36 12.62 3.93
N MET A 49 11.40 12.31 2.62
CA MET A 49 11.89 11.06 2.04
C MET A 49 12.82 11.37 0.84
N PRO A 50 14.08 11.80 1.07
CA PRO A 50 15.00 12.12 -0.02
C PRO A 50 15.14 10.99 -1.04
N GLY A 51 15.04 11.32 -2.34
CA GLY A 51 15.03 10.34 -3.43
C GLY A 51 13.69 9.66 -3.71
N VAL A 52 12.62 10.00 -2.98
CA VAL A 52 11.24 9.54 -3.26
C VAL A 52 10.43 10.67 -3.87
N TYR A 53 9.62 10.34 -4.86
CA TYR A 53 8.89 11.33 -5.65
C TYR A 53 7.40 11.02 -5.72
N GLN A 54 6.59 12.07 -5.75
CA GLN A 54 5.23 12.05 -6.29
C GLN A 54 5.33 12.24 -7.80
N LEU A 55 4.73 11.33 -8.56
CA LEU A 55 4.94 11.20 -9.99
C LEU A 55 3.61 11.28 -10.74
N SER A 56 3.59 11.99 -11.87
CA SER A 56 2.49 11.86 -12.83
C SER A 56 2.50 10.48 -13.48
N ILE A 57 1.37 10.08 -14.07
CA ILE A 57 1.20 8.73 -14.64
C ILE A 57 2.27 8.43 -15.70
N ASP A 58 2.63 9.40 -16.56
CA ASP A 58 3.69 9.22 -17.55
C ASP A 58 5.04 8.88 -16.91
N LYS A 59 5.35 9.50 -15.75
CA LYS A 59 6.57 9.20 -14.99
C LYS A 59 6.50 7.88 -14.24
N ILE A 60 5.34 7.51 -13.71
CA ILE A 60 5.14 6.17 -13.13
C ILE A 60 5.39 5.07 -14.15
N VAL A 61 4.95 5.26 -15.40
CA VAL A 61 5.19 4.28 -16.46
C VAL A 61 6.67 4.19 -16.83
N GLU A 62 7.40 5.31 -16.83
CA GLU A 62 8.87 5.30 -17.00
C GLU A 62 9.56 4.52 -15.87
N GLU A 63 9.24 4.81 -14.61
CA GLU A 63 9.79 4.10 -13.44
C GLU A 63 9.42 2.62 -13.43
N ALA A 64 8.19 2.26 -13.77
CA ALA A 64 7.74 0.87 -13.83
C ALA A 64 8.56 0.02 -14.82
N LYS A 65 8.98 0.62 -15.95
CA LYS A 65 9.88 -0.05 -16.91
C LYS A 65 11.24 -0.30 -16.30
N GLU A 66 11.82 0.69 -15.62
CA GLU A 66 13.12 0.53 -14.97
C GLU A 66 13.06 -0.50 -13.83
N VAL A 67 12.02 -0.46 -13.00
CA VAL A 67 11.77 -1.45 -11.94
C VAL A 67 11.73 -2.87 -12.51
N TYR A 68 11.02 -3.06 -13.63
CA TYR A 68 10.95 -4.34 -14.31
C TYR A 68 12.31 -4.78 -14.90
N ASP A 69 13.03 -3.87 -15.56
CA ASP A 69 14.35 -4.13 -16.14
C ASP A 69 15.39 -4.51 -15.06
N LEU A 70 15.24 -3.99 -13.84
CA LEU A 70 16.06 -4.36 -12.67
C LEU A 70 15.70 -5.73 -12.07
N GLY A 71 14.64 -6.39 -12.57
CA GLY A 71 14.18 -7.70 -12.11
C GLY A 71 13.41 -7.66 -10.78
N ILE A 72 12.79 -6.52 -10.45
CA ILE A 72 11.87 -6.40 -9.31
C ILE A 72 10.48 -6.87 -9.78
N PRO A 73 9.83 -7.81 -9.07
CA PRO A 73 8.63 -8.45 -9.58
C PRO A 73 7.37 -7.58 -9.51
N ALA A 74 7.32 -6.59 -8.62
CA ALA A 74 6.10 -5.85 -8.34
C ALA A 74 6.33 -4.39 -7.94
N ILE A 75 5.33 -3.56 -8.25
CA ILE A 75 5.15 -2.23 -7.68
C ILE A 75 3.92 -2.19 -6.78
N ILE A 76 3.86 -1.24 -5.85
CA ILE A 76 2.63 -0.89 -5.14
C ILE A 76 2.28 0.58 -5.36
N LEU A 77 1.06 0.83 -5.84
CA LEU A 77 0.57 2.17 -6.15
C LEU A 77 -0.19 2.79 -4.98
N PHE A 78 0.16 4.03 -4.65
CA PHE A 78 -0.58 4.92 -3.76
C PHE A 78 -1.08 6.12 -4.55
N GLY A 79 -2.38 6.38 -4.54
CA GLY A 79 -2.98 7.49 -5.27
C GLY A 79 -3.11 8.74 -4.42
N ILE A 80 -2.77 9.91 -4.97
CA ILE A 80 -2.96 11.22 -4.35
C ILE A 80 -3.86 12.04 -5.27
N PRO A 81 -5.18 12.09 -5.02
CA PRO A 81 -6.13 12.74 -5.94
C PRO A 81 -6.02 14.27 -5.89
N GLU A 82 -6.51 14.95 -6.93
CA GLU A 82 -6.60 16.42 -6.94
C GLU A 82 -7.60 16.94 -5.89
N THR A 83 -8.70 16.20 -5.69
CA THR A 83 -9.76 16.56 -4.76
C THR A 83 -10.08 15.40 -3.82
N LYS A 84 -10.50 15.74 -2.60
CA LYS A 84 -10.91 14.82 -1.55
C LYS A 84 -12.31 15.19 -1.07
N ASP A 85 -13.09 14.19 -0.73
CA ASP A 85 -14.47 14.39 -0.26
C ASP A 85 -14.78 13.42 0.89
N VAL A 86 -15.95 13.53 1.49
CA VAL A 86 -16.34 12.71 2.65
C VAL A 86 -16.71 11.27 2.29
N GLU A 87 -17.03 11.01 1.03
CA GLU A 87 -17.43 9.69 0.51
C GLU A 87 -16.24 8.94 -0.14
N ALA A 88 -15.05 9.53 -0.09
CA ALA A 88 -13.83 9.04 -0.72
C ALA A 88 -14.03 8.69 -2.20
N THR A 89 -14.77 9.50 -2.97
CA THR A 89 -15.18 9.11 -4.34
C THR A 89 -14.00 8.78 -5.25
N GLY A 90 -12.89 9.50 -5.11
CA GLY A 90 -11.65 9.25 -5.85
C GLY A 90 -11.03 7.87 -5.63
N ALA A 91 -11.39 7.15 -4.56
CA ALA A 91 -10.89 5.81 -4.27
C ALA A 91 -11.49 4.76 -5.22
N TRP A 92 -12.74 4.92 -5.63
CA TRP A 92 -13.50 3.91 -6.37
C TRP A 92 -14.02 4.38 -7.74
N HIS A 93 -13.87 5.66 -8.07
CA HIS A 93 -14.23 6.19 -9.38
C HIS A 93 -13.39 5.54 -10.49
N ASP A 94 -14.00 5.23 -11.64
CA ASP A 94 -13.32 4.54 -12.76
C ASP A 94 -12.17 5.38 -13.34
N HIS A 95 -12.22 6.70 -13.16
CA HIS A 95 -11.14 7.64 -13.51
C HIS A 95 -10.37 8.17 -12.28
N GLY A 96 -10.36 7.40 -11.18
CA GLY A 96 -9.51 7.71 -10.03
C GLY A 96 -8.02 7.61 -10.41
N ILE A 97 -7.17 8.37 -9.72
CA ILE A 97 -5.75 8.49 -10.07
C ILE A 97 -5.03 7.13 -10.05
N VAL A 98 -5.40 6.26 -9.11
CA VAL A 98 -4.75 4.95 -8.97
C VAL A 98 -5.24 3.95 -10.01
N GLN A 99 -6.50 4.03 -10.44
CA GLN A 99 -7.06 3.25 -11.54
C GLN A 99 -6.37 3.59 -12.85
N LEU A 100 -6.24 4.89 -13.14
CA LEU A 100 -5.56 5.37 -14.35
C LEU A 100 -4.08 4.97 -14.35
N ALA A 101 -3.39 5.09 -13.22
CA ALA A 101 -2.00 4.66 -13.09
C ALA A 101 -1.84 3.14 -13.28
N ALA A 102 -2.69 2.32 -12.64
CA ALA A 102 -2.66 0.86 -12.78
C ALA A 102 -2.88 0.45 -14.25
N THR A 103 -3.87 1.04 -14.91
CA THR A 103 -4.18 0.75 -16.33
C THR A 103 -2.98 1.08 -17.22
N ALA A 104 -2.41 2.28 -17.06
CA ALA A 104 -1.26 2.72 -17.87
C ALA A 104 -0.01 1.84 -17.64
N VAL A 105 0.24 1.41 -16.40
CA VAL A 105 1.34 0.48 -16.12
C VAL A 105 1.10 -0.88 -16.76
N LYS A 106 -0.10 -1.46 -16.62
CA LYS A 106 -0.42 -2.76 -17.23
C LYS A 106 -0.35 -2.73 -18.76
N GLU A 107 -0.71 -1.61 -19.39
CA GLU A 107 -0.55 -1.43 -20.83
C GLU A 107 0.91 -1.37 -21.27
N ALA A 108 1.76 -0.72 -20.47
CA ALA A 108 3.17 -0.50 -20.82
C ALA A 108 4.10 -1.65 -20.42
N VAL A 109 3.81 -2.34 -19.31
CA VAL A 109 4.63 -3.40 -18.71
C VAL A 109 3.72 -4.53 -18.20
N PRO A 110 3.09 -5.31 -19.09
CA PRO A 110 2.04 -6.27 -18.73
C PRO A 110 2.50 -7.37 -17.76
N ASP A 111 3.79 -7.70 -17.78
CA ASP A 111 4.38 -8.75 -16.94
C ASP A 111 4.78 -8.25 -15.53
N LEU A 112 4.77 -6.93 -15.28
CA LEU A 112 4.99 -6.38 -13.94
C LEU A 112 3.73 -6.54 -13.10
N VAL A 113 3.88 -7.06 -11.88
CA VAL A 113 2.78 -7.18 -10.93
C VAL A 113 2.43 -5.81 -10.35
N VAL A 114 1.19 -5.40 -10.51
CA VAL A 114 0.66 -4.15 -9.95
C VAL A 114 -0.14 -4.45 -8.70
N VAL A 115 0.43 -4.10 -7.55
CA VAL A 115 -0.27 -4.06 -6.27
C VAL A 115 -0.91 -2.69 -6.10
N VAL A 116 -2.13 -2.63 -5.58
CA VAL A 116 -2.79 -1.35 -5.31
C VAL A 116 -3.23 -1.28 -3.85
N ASP A 117 -2.90 -0.17 -3.18
CA ASP A 117 -3.38 0.10 -1.82
C ASP A 117 -4.90 0.33 -1.81
N THR A 118 -5.59 -0.38 -0.91
CA THR A 118 -7.05 -0.27 -0.74
C THR A 118 -7.33 0.35 0.62
N CYS A 119 -7.26 1.68 0.66
CA CYS A 119 -7.55 2.51 1.82
C CYS A 119 -8.30 3.78 1.37
N LEU A 120 -8.96 4.45 2.31
CA LEU A 120 -9.69 5.69 2.03
C LEU A 120 -8.98 6.95 2.53
N CYS A 121 -7.83 6.84 3.21
CA CYS A 121 -7.22 8.01 3.86
C CYS A 121 -6.65 9.05 2.90
N GLU A 122 -6.26 8.64 1.71
CA GLU A 122 -5.76 9.49 0.63
C GLU A 122 -6.91 10.27 -0.05
N TYR A 123 -8.14 9.77 0.08
CA TYR A 123 -9.30 10.23 -0.67
C TYR A 123 -10.34 10.92 0.19
N THR A 124 -10.31 10.70 1.50
CA THR A 124 -11.18 11.39 2.45
C THR A 124 -10.67 12.78 2.78
N SER A 125 -11.57 13.76 2.87
CA SER A 125 -11.19 15.13 3.24
C SER A 125 -10.59 15.24 4.64
N HIS A 126 -10.88 14.29 5.53
CA HIS A 126 -10.39 14.25 6.91
C HIS A 126 -9.15 13.37 7.13
N GLY A 127 -8.71 12.58 6.14
CA GLY A 127 -7.48 11.77 6.23
C GLY A 127 -7.57 10.49 7.08
N HIS A 128 -8.79 10.02 7.38
CA HIS A 128 -9.01 8.76 8.10
C HIS A 128 -9.24 7.60 7.12
N CYS A 129 -8.98 6.37 7.56
CA CYS A 129 -9.04 5.18 6.70
C CYS A 129 -10.47 4.72 6.35
N GLY A 130 -11.50 5.44 6.79
CA GLY A 130 -12.89 5.03 6.63
C GLY A 130 -13.89 6.16 6.83
N TYR A 131 -15.17 5.81 6.74
CA TYR A 131 -16.29 6.71 6.91
C TYR A 131 -16.37 7.24 8.35
N LEU A 132 -16.64 8.53 8.52
CA LEU A 132 -16.89 9.15 9.81
C LEU A 132 -18.37 9.51 9.96
N GLU A 133 -18.91 9.37 11.17
CA GLU A 133 -20.25 9.88 11.46
C GLU A 133 -20.29 11.41 11.32
N VAL A 134 -21.34 11.94 10.69
CA VAL A 134 -21.46 13.39 10.44
C VAL A 134 -21.47 14.15 11.77
N GLY A 135 -20.52 15.07 11.94
CA GLY A 135 -20.36 15.86 13.15
C GLY A 135 -19.49 15.20 14.23
N ASP A 136 -18.97 14.01 14.00
CA ASP A 136 -17.99 13.40 14.89
C ASP A 136 -16.59 13.99 14.68
N LEU A 137 -16.14 14.75 15.68
CA LEU A 137 -14.77 15.30 15.75
C LEU A 137 -13.81 14.42 16.56
N SER A 138 -14.27 13.27 17.07
CA SER A 138 -13.41 12.33 17.80
C SER A 138 -12.54 11.48 16.87
N GLY A 139 -12.93 11.38 15.59
CA GLY A 139 -12.22 10.60 14.57
C GLY A 139 -12.60 9.12 14.60
N ARG A 140 -13.80 8.80 15.10
CA ARG A 140 -14.29 7.42 15.15
C ARG A 140 -14.72 6.99 13.77
N VAL A 141 -13.93 6.09 13.19
CA VAL A 141 -14.26 5.44 11.92
C VAL A 141 -15.36 4.40 12.13
N LEU A 142 -16.42 4.49 11.33
CA LEU A 142 -17.50 3.50 11.32
C LEU A 142 -17.06 2.28 10.52
N ASN A 143 -17.00 1.12 11.17
CA ASN A 143 -16.50 -0.12 10.58
C ASN A 143 -17.29 -0.56 9.34
N ASP A 144 -18.55 -0.96 9.53
CA ASP A 144 -19.35 -1.60 8.48
C ASP A 144 -19.65 -0.68 7.29
N PRO A 145 -19.98 0.62 7.48
CA PRO A 145 -20.09 1.55 6.35
C PRO A 145 -18.81 1.68 5.54
N THR A 146 -17.63 1.60 6.20
CA THR A 146 -16.34 1.62 5.52
C THR A 146 -16.14 0.35 4.68
N LEU A 147 -16.60 -0.81 5.14
CA LEU A 147 -16.49 -2.08 4.39
C LEU A 147 -17.17 -1.99 3.01
N GLU A 148 -18.32 -1.31 2.92
CA GLU A 148 -19.03 -1.13 1.65
C GLU A 148 -18.26 -0.24 0.67
N LEU A 149 -17.54 0.77 1.16
CA LEU A 149 -16.65 1.58 0.31
C LEU A 149 -15.41 0.79 -0.12
N LEU A 150 -14.79 0.04 0.80
CA LEU A 150 -13.62 -0.80 0.48
C LEU A 150 -13.95 -1.87 -0.58
N LYS A 151 -15.16 -2.45 -0.55
CA LYS A 151 -15.66 -3.34 -1.61
C LYS A 151 -15.66 -2.66 -2.97
N LYS A 152 -16.26 -1.46 -3.07
CA LYS A 152 -16.32 -0.67 -4.31
C LYS A 152 -14.92 -0.32 -4.82
N THR A 153 -14.05 0.13 -3.93
CA THR A 153 -12.65 0.47 -4.23
C THR A 153 -11.91 -0.74 -4.80
N ALA A 154 -11.95 -1.89 -4.13
CA ALA A 154 -11.26 -3.10 -4.58
C ALA A 154 -11.73 -3.57 -5.96
N VAL A 155 -13.05 -3.56 -6.21
CA VAL A 155 -13.60 -3.93 -7.52
C VAL A 155 -13.19 -2.94 -8.61
N SER A 156 -13.16 -1.64 -8.30
CA SER A 156 -12.68 -0.60 -9.23
C SER A 156 -11.19 -0.79 -9.58
N GLN A 157 -10.36 -1.04 -8.58
CA GLN A 157 -8.92 -1.32 -8.76
C GLN A 157 -8.71 -2.60 -9.58
N ALA A 158 -9.47 -3.66 -9.32
CA ALA A 158 -9.45 -4.89 -10.10
C ALA A 158 -9.80 -4.68 -11.58
N LYS A 159 -10.85 -3.89 -11.86
CA LYS A 159 -11.23 -3.51 -13.24
C LYS A 159 -10.13 -2.75 -13.96
N ALA A 160 -9.34 -1.95 -13.24
CA ALA A 160 -8.22 -1.20 -13.76
C ALA A 160 -6.94 -2.03 -13.98
N GLY A 161 -6.99 -3.35 -13.71
CA GLY A 161 -5.88 -4.27 -13.95
C GLY A 161 -4.94 -4.48 -12.76
N ALA A 162 -5.35 -4.12 -11.54
CA ALA A 162 -4.59 -4.49 -10.34
C ALA A 162 -4.45 -6.02 -10.25
N ASP A 163 -3.22 -6.51 -10.11
CA ASP A 163 -2.93 -7.93 -9.94
C ASP A 163 -3.11 -8.36 -8.48
N ILE A 164 -2.94 -7.44 -7.52
CA ILE A 164 -3.12 -7.70 -6.09
C ILE A 164 -3.81 -6.51 -5.42
N ILE A 165 -4.83 -6.80 -4.60
CA ILE A 165 -5.52 -5.81 -3.76
C ILE A 165 -4.89 -5.83 -2.37
N ALA A 166 -4.39 -4.69 -1.89
CA ALA A 166 -3.66 -4.59 -0.63
C ALA A 166 -4.39 -3.70 0.39
N PRO A 167 -5.41 -4.22 1.09
CA PRO A 167 -6.19 -3.44 2.03
C PRO A 167 -5.41 -3.09 3.28
N SER A 168 -5.34 -1.79 3.57
CA SER A 168 -4.53 -1.24 4.66
C SER A 168 -5.34 -0.41 5.69
N GLY A 169 -6.67 -0.44 5.58
CA GLY A 169 -7.59 0.36 6.40
C GLY A 169 -7.85 -0.14 7.83
N MET A 170 -7.50 -1.40 8.16
CA MET A 170 -7.64 -1.99 9.51
C MET A 170 -9.07 -2.03 10.08
N MET A 171 -10.08 -2.17 9.22
CA MET A 171 -11.47 -2.44 9.65
C MET A 171 -11.70 -3.93 10.01
N ASP A 172 -12.53 -4.21 10.99
CA ASP A 172 -12.93 -5.59 11.28
C ASP A 172 -13.67 -6.19 10.07
N GLY A 173 -13.21 -7.35 9.60
CA GLY A 173 -13.83 -8.08 8.49
C GLY A 173 -13.50 -7.57 7.08
N PHE A 174 -12.58 -6.60 6.89
CA PHE A 174 -12.30 -6.05 5.54
C PHE A 174 -11.88 -7.09 4.51
N VAL A 175 -11.12 -8.12 4.91
CA VAL A 175 -10.66 -9.17 3.97
C VAL A 175 -11.86 -9.92 3.41
N GLN A 176 -12.82 -10.28 4.26
CA GLN A 176 -14.01 -11.02 3.85
C GLN A 176 -14.91 -10.14 2.98
N ALA A 177 -15.14 -8.89 3.39
CA ALA A 177 -15.92 -7.92 2.64
C ALA A 177 -15.35 -7.73 1.22
N ILE A 178 -14.05 -7.44 1.11
CA ILE A 178 -13.36 -7.26 -0.16
C ILE A 178 -13.40 -8.53 -1.01
N ARG A 179 -13.15 -9.70 -0.40
CA ARG A 179 -13.25 -10.99 -1.09
C ARG A 179 -14.62 -11.17 -1.73
N GLN A 180 -15.69 -10.95 -0.97
CA GLN A 180 -17.06 -11.03 -1.48
C GLN A 180 -17.25 -10.08 -2.67
N GLY A 181 -16.82 -8.82 -2.55
CA GLY A 181 -16.94 -7.84 -3.64
C GLY A 181 -16.18 -8.24 -4.91
N LEU A 182 -14.95 -8.75 -4.76
CA LEU A 182 -14.16 -9.25 -5.89
C LEU A 182 -14.83 -10.46 -6.56
N ASP A 183 -15.33 -11.42 -5.78
CA ASP A 183 -15.96 -12.62 -6.31
C ASP A 183 -17.26 -12.28 -7.07
N GLU A 184 -18.11 -11.42 -6.50
CA GLU A 184 -19.33 -10.90 -7.15
C GLU A 184 -19.00 -10.10 -8.42
N GLY A 185 -17.87 -9.40 -8.44
CA GLY A 185 -17.35 -8.67 -9.59
C GLY A 185 -16.70 -9.53 -10.68
N GLY A 186 -16.58 -10.86 -10.48
CA GLY A 186 -15.91 -11.77 -11.42
C GLY A 186 -14.38 -11.83 -11.28
N PHE A 187 -13.83 -11.29 -10.21
CA PHE A 187 -12.39 -11.16 -9.92
C PHE A 187 -11.88 -12.17 -8.87
N ALA A 188 -12.48 -13.36 -8.82
CA ALA A 188 -12.16 -14.37 -7.80
C ALA A 188 -10.68 -14.80 -7.78
N HIS A 189 -9.96 -14.65 -8.90
CA HIS A 189 -8.56 -15.00 -9.06
C HIS A 189 -7.59 -13.97 -8.46
N ILE A 190 -8.04 -12.73 -8.20
CA ILE A 190 -7.18 -11.66 -7.70
C ILE A 190 -6.89 -11.90 -6.21
N PRO A 191 -5.62 -12.07 -5.79
CA PRO A 191 -5.26 -12.23 -4.38
C PRO A 191 -5.47 -10.95 -3.56
N ILE A 192 -5.60 -11.14 -2.25
CA ILE A 192 -5.66 -10.05 -1.26
C ILE A 192 -4.42 -10.11 -0.38
N MET A 193 -3.60 -9.06 -0.42
CA MET A 193 -2.44 -8.88 0.45
C MET A 193 -2.86 -8.07 1.68
N SER A 194 -3.42 -8.75 2.68
CA SER A 194 -3.94 -8.10 3.87
C SER A 194 -2.82 -7.49 4.72
N TYR A 195 -2.97 -6.22 5.09
CA TYR A 195 -2.24 -5.65 6.22
C TYR A 195 -2.86 -6.17 7.52
N ALA A 196 -2.64 -7.46 7.82
CA ALA A 196 -3.27 -8.14 8.94
C ALA A 196 -2.88 -7.55 10.30
N ALA A 197 -1.62 -7.08 10.43
CA ALA A 197 -1.10 -6.45 11.64
C ALA A 197 -0.48 -5.09 11.29
N LYS A 198 -1.29 -4.03 11.30
CA LYS A 198 -0.84 -2.64 11.09
C LYS A 198 -1.03 -1.83 12.38
N TYR A 199 0.08 -1.46 12.98
CA TYR A 199 0.14 -0.79 14.28
C TYR A 199 -0.06 0.73 14.17
N ALA A 200 -0.57 1.35 15.22
CA ALA A 200 -0.62 2.80 15.38
C ALA A 200 0.79 3.36 15.66
N SER A 201 1.58 3.53 14.59
CA SER A 201 3.02 3.81 14.67
C SER A 201 3.38 5.27 14.36
N ALA A 202 4.42 5.77 15.03
CA ALA A 202 5.03 7.06 14.74
C ALA A 202 5.93 7.05 13.49
N TYR A 203 6.25 5.87 12.94
CA TYR A 203 7.13 5.74 11.77
C TYR A 203 6.47 6.21 10.45
N TYR A 204 5.15 6.44 10.44
CA TYR A 204 4.42 6.82 9.22
C TYR A 204 4.50 8.30 8.86
N GLY A 205 5.20 9.13 9.63
CA GLY A 205 5.30 10.58 9.37
C GLY A 205 5.70 10.90 7.92
N PRO A 206 6.86 10.43 7.44
CA PRO A 206 7.30 10.70 6.07
C PRO A 206 6.36 10.16 4.99
N PHE A 207 5.75 9.00 5.21
CA PHE A 207 4.75 8.45 4.28
C PHE A 207 3.51 9.35 4.19
N ARG A 208 3.04 9.92 5.31
CA ARG A 208 1.87 10.80 5.31
C ARG A 208 2.14 12.10 4.57
N ASP A 209 3.38 12.58 4.56
CA ASP A 209 3.79 13.71 3.72
C ASP A 209 3.77 13.32 2.23
N ALA A 210 4.23 12.10 1.91
CA ALA A 210 4.22 11.58 0.54
C ALA A 210 2.81 11.34 -0.02
N ALA A 211 1.93 10.74 0.79
CA ALA A 211 0.57 10.34 0.40
C ALA A 211 -0.48 11.43 0.67
N ASP A 212 -0.09 12.56 1.25
CA ASP A 212 -0.99 13.64 1.71
C ASP A 212 -2.17 13.11 2.53
N SER A 213 -1.92 12.18 3.46
CA SER A 213 -2.97 11.40 4.13
C SER A 213 -2.97 11.54 5.64
N ALA A 214 -2.33 12.58 6.18
CA ALA A 214 -2.36 12.87 7.61
C ALA A 214 -3.81 13.13 8.08
N PRO A 215 -4.26 12.49 9.18
CA PRO A 215 -5.58 12.79 9.73
C PRO A 215 -5.62 14.23 10.22
N GLN A 216 -6.68 14.96 9.88
CA GLN A 216 -6.83 16.37 10.26
C GLN A 216 -7.07 16.56 11.76
N PHE A 217 -7.61 15.55 12.42
CA PHE A 217 -7.87 15.52 13.86
C PHE A 217 -7.75 14.09 14.41
N GLY A 218 -7.66 13.98 15.73
CA GLY A 218 -7.57 12.68 16.40
C GLY A 218 -6.33 11.87 16.00
N ASP A 219 -6.46 10.54 16.09
CA ASP A 219 -5.44 9.59 15.65
C ASP A 219 -6.09 8.33 15.05
N ARG A 220 -5.28 7.29 14.79
CA ARG A 220 -5.75 6.03 14.18
C ARG A 220 -5.82 4.87 15.18
N ARG A 221 -5.71 5.14 16.49
CA ARG A 221 -5.62 4.09 17.55
C ARG A 221 -6.93 3.35 17.80
N THR A 222 -8.04 3.85 17.28
CA THR A 222 -9.36 3.20 17.41
C THR A 222 -9.52 2.00 16.47
N TYR A 223 -8.57 1.77 15.55
CA TYR A 223 -8.60 0.65 14.60
C TYR A 223 -7.20 0.09 14.25
N GLN A 224 -6.13 0.89 14.32
CA GLN A 224 -4.76 0.36 14.22
C GLN A 224 -4.30 -0.20 15.57
N MET A 225 -3.53 -1.30 15.53
CA MET A 225 -3.13 -2.04 16.72
C MET A 225 -2.24 -1.23 17.67
N ASP A 226 -2.31 -1.53 18.97
CA ASP A 226 -1.38 -0.98 19.96
C ASP A 226 0.02 -1.59 19.77
N PRO A 227 1.10 -0.78 19.59
CA PRO A 227 2.47 -1.27 19.47
C PRO A 227 2.96 -2.18 20.61
N ALA A 228 2.31 -2.16 21.78
CA ALA A 228 2.67 -3.02 22.91
C ALA A 228 2.16 -4.46 22.78
N ASN A 229 1.23 -4.73 21.87
CA ASN A 229 0.54 -6.01 21.80
C ASN A 229 1.23 -6.99 20.84
N GLY A 230 1.65 -8.15 21.36
CA GLY A 230 2.25 -9.24 20.55
C GLY A 230 1.34 -10.46 20.32
N THR A 231 0.15 -10.50 20.94
CA THR A 231 -0.77 -11.66 20.90
C THR A 231 -2.12 -11.37 20.26
N GLU A 232 -2.53 -10.10 20.19
CA GLU A 232 -3.82 -9.62 19.66
C GLU A 232 -4.13 -10.11 18.24
#